data_AF-A0A255D5E8-F1
#
_entry.id   AF-A0A255D5E8-F1
#
_cell.length_a   1.000
_cell.length_b   1.000
_cell.length_c   1.000
_cell.angle_alpha   90.00
_cell.angle_beta   90.00
_cell.angle_gamma   90.00
#
_symmetry.space_group_name_H-M   'P 1'
#
loop_
_entity.id
_entity.type
_entity.pdbx_description
1 polymer ?
#
loop_
_entity_poly.entity_id
_entity_poly.type
_entity_poly.pdbx_seq_one_letter_code
_entity_poly.pdbx_strand_id
1 'polypeptide(L)'
;MQGAPDDNVRPTLVWPSLAAVFALVIAFTFSDDIVEFVLDLTGDRFTGARPWLVFVADCVLVIATAALKWRISPAPAQVFLRSLVSGWWGVGAAVVVAAHLALIATNEHRASLGATATIWVSVLGSLVFVAAMGVLLVSSIAEQPGSRTWLIPLIVGTVVVQLASALWYPVIDVQKGCAGDISSAYFSDMTNIIAVVLLTVGVELAYVRRVANAADPRHRVVPIFTVLWLCVGEVLAFTMLVKADMGPRCGLAAVWHEYSAFVVSAQALVIGLTTVLWLLVTDEGNKI
;
A
#
# COMPACT_ATOMS: atom_id res chain seq x y z
N MET A 1 37.94 13.11 -29.33
CA MET A 1 37.63 11.91 -28.52
C MET A 1 36.29 12.15 -27.86
N GLN A 2 35.22 11.70 -28.51
CA GLN A 2 33.86 11.75 -27.99
C GLN A 2 33.75 10.70 -26.88
N GLY A 3 33.37 11.14 -25.68
CA GLY A 3 33.07 10.24 -24.57
C GLY A 3 31.89 9.34 -24.96
N ALA A 4 32.08 8.04 -24.81
CA ALA A 4 31.03 7.05 -24.99
C ALA A 4 29.86 7.36 -24.03
N PRO A 5 28.60 7.13 -24.43
CA PRO A 5 27.49 7.18 -23.49
C PRO A 5 27.68 6.08 -22.44
N ASP A 6 27.64 6.49 -21.18
CA ASP A 6 27.76 5.61 -20.03
C ASP A 6 26.45 4.81 -19.88
N ASP A 7 26.25 3.81 -20.74
CA ASP A 7 25.05 2.95 -20.80
C ASP A 7 24.91 1.98 -19.61
N ASN A 8 25.72 2.16 -18.56
CA ASN A 8 25.56 1.47 -17.28
C ASN A 8 24.52 2.18 -16.41
N VAL A 9 23.29 2.25 -16.90
CA VAL A 9 22.12 2.53 -16.07
C VAL A 9 22.00 1.38 -15.06
N ARG A 10 22.51 1.61 -13.86
CA ARG A 10 22.68 0.61 -12.79
C ARG A 10 21.38 -0.20 -12.54
N PRO A 11 21.31 -1.50 -12.90
CA PRO A 11 20.20 -2.38 -12.49
C PRO A 11 20.06 -2.50 -10.96
N THR A 12 21.00 -1.96 -10.18
CA THR A 12 21.04 -1.98 -8.71
C THR A 12 19.99 -1.08 -8.03
N LEU A 13 19.32 -0.16 -8.75
CA LEU A 13 18.38 0.81 -8.15
C LEU A 13 16.91 0.33 -8.12
N VAL A 14 16.55 -0.66 -8.93
CA VAL A 14 15.17 -1.16 -9.03
C VAL A 14 14.75 -1.89 -7.75
N TRP A 15 15.60 -2.77 -7.22
CA TRP A 15 15.27 -3.57 -6.04
C TRP A 15 15.09 -2.74 -4.76
N PRO A 16 15.97 -1.77 -4.41
CA PRO A 16 15.75 -0.89 -3.28
C PRO A 16 14.49 -0.03 -3.44
N SER A 17 14.20 0.43 -4.67
CA SER A 17 12.98 1.21 -4.95
C SER A 17 11.73 0.36 -4.78
N LEU A 18 11.73 -0.87 -5.30
CA LEU A 18 10.63 -1.83 -5.13
C LEU A 18 10.44 -2.18 -3.65
N ALA A 19 11.53 -2.41 -2.90
CA ALA A 19 11.47 -2.64 -1.47
C ALA A 19 10.88 -1.44 -0.71
N ALA A 20 11.19 -0.20 -1.12
CA ALA A 20 10.60 1.00 -0.52
C ALA A 20 9.10 1.09 -0.82
N VAL A 21 8.66 0.73 -2.04
CA VAL A 21 7.24 0.62 -2.38
C VAL A 21 6.56 -0.43 -1.52
N PHE A 22 7.11 -1.64 -1.39
CA PHE A 22 6.52 -2.68 -0.53
C PHE A 22 6.47 -2.25 0.94
N ALA A 23 7.53 -1.62 1.46
CA ALA A 23 7.55 -1.13 2.83
C ALA A 23 6.46 -0.08 3.09
N LEU A 24 6.24 0.86 2.16
CA LEU A 24 5.29 1.95 2.34
C LEU A 24 3.85 1.61 1.94
N VAL A 25 3.64 0.85 0.86
CA VAL A 25 2.31 0.57 0.30
C VAL A 25 1.69 -0.68 0.95
N ILE A 26 2.52 -1.63 1.39
CA ILE A 26 2.06 -2.86 2.04
C ILE A 26 2.34 -2.80 3.53
N ALA A 27 3.60 -2.88 3.96
CA ALA A 27 3.92 -3.08 5.37
C ALA A 27 3.41 -1.93 6.26
N PHE A 28 3.51 -0.68 5.78
CA PHE A 28 3.01 0.48 6.49
C PHE A 28 1.48 0.61 6.43
N THR A 29 0.86 0.23 5.32
CA THR A 29 -0.61 0.25 5.18
C THR A 29 -1.28 -0.75 6.10
N PHE A 30 -0.72 -1.96 6.19
CA PHE A 30 -1.24 -3.07 6.99
C PHE A 30 -0.55 -3.18 8.37
N SER A 31 0.13 -2.14 8.85
CA SER A 31 0.90 -2.24 10.11
C SER A 31 0.00 -2.52 11.32
N ASP A 32 -1.15 -1.84 11.41
CA ASP A 32 -2.15 -2.08 12.45
C ASP A 32 -2.70 -3.51 12.36
N ASP A 33 -3.07 -3.95 11.16
CA ASP A 33 -3.58 -5.30 10.89
C ASP A 33 -2.57 -6.39 11.26
N ILE A 34 -1.29 -6.20 10.91
CA ILE A 34 -0.22 -7.15 11.22
C ILE A 34 -0.03 -7.26 12.74
N VAL A 35 -0.01 -6.13 13.45
CA VAL A 35 0.12 -6.13 14.90
C VAL A 35 -1.11 -6.77 15.55
N GLU A 36 -2.31 -6.44 15.08
CA GLU A 36 -3.56 -7.04 15.57
C GLU A 36 -3.58 -8.56 15.35
N PHE A 37 -3.22 -9.02 14.16
CA PHE A 37 -3.12 -10.44 13.84
C PHE A 37 -2.12 -11.16 14.75
N VAL A 38 -0.95 -10.58 14.99
CA VAL A 38 0.05 -11.16 15.90
C VAL A 38 -0.48 -11.24 17.33
N LEU A 39 -1.14 -10.20 17.84
CA LEU A 39 -1.73 -10.20 19.18
C LEU A 39 -2.89 -11.21 19.30
N ASP A 40 -3.69 -11.37 18.25
CA ASP A 40 -4.72 -12.39 18.19
C ASP A 40 -4.13 -13.81 18.24
N LEU A 41 -3.02 -14.04 17.53
CA LEU A 41 -2.32 -15.33 17.56
C LEU A 41 -1.69 -15.65 18.92
N THR A 42 -1.18 -14.65 19.64
CA THR A 42 -0.59 -14.85 20.98
C THR A 42 -1.63 -14.87 22.10
N GLY A 43 -2.89 -14.52 21.82
CA GLY A 43 -3.95 -14.42 22.82
C GLY A 43 -3.97 -13.10 23.60
N ASP A 44 -3.18 -12.11 23.18
CA ASP A 44 -2.98 -10.81 23.83
C ASP A 44 -3.82 -9.67 23.21
N ARG A 45 -4.89 -10.03 22.51
CA ARG A 45 -5.75 -9.11 21.74
C ARG A 45 -6.27 -7.88 22.50
N PHE A 46 -6.43 -7.99 23.82
CA PHE A 46 -6.97 -6.92 24.68
C PHE A 46 -5.90 -6.16 25.45
N THR A 47 -4.63 -6.32 25.10
CA THR A 47 -3.56 -5.55 25.75
C THR A 47 -3.70 -4.07 25.41
N GLY A 48 -3.66 -3.21 26.43
CA GLY A 48 -3.59 -1.75 26.25
C GLY A 48 -2.30 -1.30 25.53
N ALA A 49 -1.37 -2.22 25.27
CA ALA A 49 -0.13 -2.00 24.56
C ALA A 49 -0.29 -1.95 23.03
N ARG A 50 -1.40 -2.46 22.44
CA ARG A 50 -1.58 -2.51 20.97
C ARG A 50 -1.26 -1.18 20.28
N PRO A 51 -1.84 -0.02 20.66
CA PRO A 51 -1.60 1.24 19.95
C PRO A 51 -0.11 1.64 19.95
N TRP A 52 0.61 1.30 21.02
CA TRP A 52 2.06 1.54 21.15
C TRP A 52 2.89 0.57 20.32
N LEU A 53 2.46 -0.69 20.18
CA LEU A 53 3.13 -1.65 19.31
C LEU A 53 3.03 -1.25 17.84
N VAL A 54 1.86 -0.79 17.39
CA VAL A 54 1.68 -0.25 16.04
C VAL A 54 2.55 0.99 15.84
N PHE A 55 2.58 1.89 16.82
CA PHE A 55 3.45 3.08 16.76
C PHE A 55 4.92 2.71 16.58
N VAL A 56 5.41 1.71 17.31
CA VAL A 56 6.79 1.22 17.19
C VAL A 56 7.01 0.59 15.81
N ALA A 57 6.07 -0.21 15.31
CA ALA A 57 6.14 -0.80 13.98
C ALA A 57 6.23 0.29 12.88
N ASP A 58 5.39 1.32 12.95
CA ASP A 58 5.41 2.45 12.03
C ASP A 58 6.73 3.22 12.09
N CYS A 59 7.26 3.48 13.30
CA CYS A 59 8.58 4.11 13.46
C CYS A 59 9.68 3.28 12.81
N VAL A 60 9.66 1.95 13.00
CA VAL A 60 10.64 1.03 12.39
C VAL A 60 10.52 1.08 10.86
N LEU A 61 9.31 1.10 10.31
CA LEU A 61 9.07 1.18 8.86
C LEU A 61 9.53 2.53 8.29
N VAL A 62 9.28 3.64 8.98
CA VAL A 62 9.80 4.96 8.60
C VAL A 62 11.34 4.96 8.61
N ILE A 63 11.99 4.38 9.62
CA ILE A 63 13.46 4.26 9.66
C ILE A 63 13.97 3.36 8.52
N ALA A 64 13.30 2.23 8.26
CA ALA A 64 13.67 1.32 7.18
C ALA A 64 13.57 2.01 5.80
N THR A 65 12.55 2.83 5.58
CA THR A 65 12.38 3.58 4.32
C THR A 65 13.40 4.71 4.18
N ALA A 66 13.83 5.35 5.28
CA ALA A 66 14.98 6.25 5.27
C ALA A 66 16.27 5.52 4.85
N ALA A 67 16.51 4.32 5.39
CA ALA A 67 17.67 3.51 5.05
C ALA A 67 17.65 3.05 3.59
N LEU A 68 16.49 2.70 3.05
CA LEU A 68 16.31 2.40 1.62
C LEU A 68 16.56 3.63 0.76
N LYS A 69 16.02 4.79 1.13
CA LYS A 69 16.27 6.07 0.44
C LYS A 69 17.77 6.42 0.44
N TRP A 70 18.48 6.18 1.53
CA TRP A 70 19.93 6.37 1.61
C TRP A 70 20.68 5.51 0.59
N ARG A 71 20.29 4.24 0.43
CA ARG A 71 20.88 3.34 -0.56
C ARG A 71 20.62 3.75 -2.02
N ILE A 72 19.53 4.48 -2.26
CA ILE A 72 19.15 4.97 -3.58
C ILE A 72 19.86 6.30 -3.89
N SER A 73 20.14 7.11 -2.86
CA SER A 73 20.67 8.47 -3.02
C SER A 73 22.18 8.48 -3.30
N PRO A 74 22.67 9.25 -4.29
CA PRO A 74 24.10 9.40 -4.57
C PRO A 74 24.82 10.41 -3.65
N ALA A 75 24.12 11.02 -2.69
CA ALA A 75 24.62 12.15 -1.91
C ALA A 75 25.51 11.74 -0.72
N PRO A 76 26.47 12.59 -0.29
CA PRO A 76 27.22 12.39 0.95
C PRO A 76 26.31 12.39 2.20
N ALA A 77 26.72 11.69 3.26
CA ALA A 77 25.88 11.41 4.44
C ALA A 77 25.34 12.66 5.13
N GLN A 78 26.18 13.68 5.30
CA GLN A 78 25.78 14.93 5.97
C GLN A 78 24.72 15.70 5.17
N VAL A 79 24.88 15.74 3.84
CA VAL A 79 23.94 16.42 2.94
C VAL A 79 22.61 15.67 2.91
N PHE A 80 22.67 14.35 2.84
CA PHE A 80 21.48 13.50 2.89
C PHE A 80 20.73 13.64 4.19
N LEU A 81 21.39 13.55 5.36
CA LEU A 81 20.72 13.66 6.65
C LEU A 81 20.03 15.02 6.81
N ARG A 82 20.68 16.11 6.39
CA ARG A 82 20.07 17.44 6.40
C ARG A 82 18.84 17.47 5.48
N SER A 83 18.96 16.97 4.26
CA SER A 83 17.84 16.89 3.30
C SER A 83 16.71 15.98 3.76
N LEU A 84 17.02 14.90 4.49
CA LEU A 84 16.06 13.97 5.04
C LEU A 84 15.19 14.66 6.10
N VAL A 85 15.82 15.38 7.02
CA VAL A 85 15.13 16.06 8.13
C VAL A 85 14.43 17.34 7.67
N SER A 86 15.09 18.19 6.86
CA SER A 86 14.54 19.48 6.45
C SER A 86 13.68 19.41 5.18
N GLY A 87 13.60 18.25 4.53
CA GLY A 87 12.84 18.04 3.31
C GLY A 87 11.44 17.48 3.54
N TRP A 88 10.72 17.30 2.44
CA TRP A 88 9.38 16.70 2.44
C TRP A 88 9.31 15.31 3.06
N TRP A 89 10.40 14.55 3.01
CA TRP A 89 10.47 13.27 3.71
C TRP A 89 10.32 13.44 5.23
N GLY A 90 11.03 14.40 5.83
CA GLY A 90 10.94 14.71 7.26
C GLY A 90 9.54 15.21 7.64
N VAL A 91 8.89 15.97 6.77
CA VAL A 91 7.48 16.37 6.95
C VAL A 91 6.57 15.15 6.98
N GLY A 92 6.68 14.24 6.01
CA GLY A 92 5.88 13.01 5.98
C GLY A 92 6.09 12.16 7.24
N ALA A 93 7.35 11.98 7.66
CA ALA A 93 7.68 11.24 8.88
C ALA A 93 7.12 11.90 10.14
N ALA A 94 7.22 13.23 10.25
CA ALA A 94 6.67 13.98 11.38
C ALA A 94 5.15 13.87 11.44
N VAL A 95 4.46 13.92 10.29
CA VAL A 95 3.00 13.76 10.24
C VAL A 95 2.59 12.35 10.66
N VAL A 96 3.31 11.29 10.23
CA VAL A 96 3.05 9.91 10.69
C VAL A 96 3.14 9.83 12.22
N VAL A 97 4.26 10.29 12.80
CA VAL A 97 4.47 10.24 14.25
C VAL A 97 3.41 11.05 14.99
N ALA A 98 3.13 12.28 14.55
CA ALA A 98 2.16 13.15 15.19
C ALA A 98 0.73 12.60 15.10
N ALA A 99 0.33 12.08 13.93
CA ALA A 99 -0.98 11.48 13.72
C ALA A 99 -1.18 10.26 14.62
N HIS A 100 -0.17 9.39 14.74
CA HIS A 100 -0.25 8.21 15.59
C HIS A 100 -0.35 8.58 17.07
N LEU A 101 0.49 9.51 17.53
CA LEU A 101 0.43 9.99 18.91
C LEU A 101 -0.91 10.66 19.22
N ALA A 102 -1.49 11.38 18.26
CA ALA A 102 -2.83 11.95 18.40
C ALA A 102 -3.89 10.86 18.51
N LEU A 103 -3.81 9.77 17.73
CA LEU A 103 -4.74 8.63 17.83
C LEU A 103 -4.64 7.93 19.19
N ILE A 104 -3.42 7.77 19.73
CA ILE A 104 -3.20 7.21 21.07
C ILE A 104 -3.78 8.15 22.13
N ALA A 105 -3.42 9.43 22.11
CA ALA A 105 -3.82 10.41 23.12
C ALA A 105 -5.34 10.66 23.15
N THR A 106 -6.02 10.52 22.01
CA THR A 106 -7.46 10.75 21.88
C THR A 106 -8.30 9.48 22.03
N ASN A 107 -7.69 8.31 22.32
CA ASN A 107 -8.39 7.02 22.31
C ASN A 107 -9.62 7.00 23.24
N GLU A 108 -9.47 7.42 24.50
CA GLU A 108 -10.59 7.46 25.47
C GLU A 108 -11.71 8.41 25.02
N HIS A 109 -11.34 9.57 24.50
CA HIS A 109 -12.33 10.54 23.99
C HIS A 109 -13.07 9.97 22.78
N ARG A 110 -12.37 9.32 21.84
CA ARG A 110 -12.98 8.69 20.66
C ARG A 110 -13.90 7.55 21.05
N ALA A 111 -13.55 6.76 22.06
CA ALA A 111 -14.41 5.70 22.58
C ALA A 111 -15.74 6.22 23.18
N SER A 112 -15.77 7.49 23.60
CA SER A 112 -16.99 8.15 24.10
C SER A 112 -17.88 8.74 23.01
N LEU A 113 -17.41 8.77 21.75
CA LEU A 113 -18.18 9.28 20.62
C LEU A 113 -19.25 8.27 20.18
N GLY A 114 -20.35 8.76 19.59
CA GLY A 114 -21.33 7.90 18.93
C GLY A 114 -20.72 7.11 17.77
N ALA A 115 -21.37 5.99 17.39
CA ALA A 115 -20.87 5.09 16.32
C ALA A 115 -20.55 5.83 15.01
N THR A 116 -21.44 6.72 14.55
CA THR A 116 -21.25 7.50 13.32
C THR A 116 -20.04 8.42 13.39
N ALA A 117 -19.84 9.11 14.51
CA ALA A 117 -18.70 10.01 14.69
C ALA A 117 -17.38 9.22 14.73
N THR A 118 -17.37 8.06 15.38
CA THR A 118 -16.21 7.16 15.43
C THR A 118 -15.79 6.71 14.04
N ILE A 119 -16.74 6.32 13.18
CA ILE A 119 -16.46 5.93 11.78
C ILE A 119 -15.76 7.06 11.02
N TRP A 120 -16.32 8.28 11.06
CA TRP A 120 -15.74 9.40 10.33
C TRP A 120 -14.36 9.82 10.84
N VAL A 121 -14.14 9.74 12.15
CA VAL A 121 -12.82 10.01 12.74
C VAL A 121 -11.79 8.97 12.29
N SER A 122 -12.16 7.68 12.25
CA SER A 122 -11.28 6.62 11.74
C SER A 122 -10.98 6.80 10.25
N VAL A 123 -11.97 7.14 9.44
CA VAL A 123 -11.80 7.44 8.01
C VAL A 123 -10.85 8.63 7.81
N LEU A 124 -11.07 9.73 8.51
CA LEU A 124 -10.22 10.92 8.42
C LEU A 124 -8.77 10.63 8.87
N GLY A 125 -8.61 9.90 9.98
CA GLY A 125 -7.30 9.46 10.44
C GLY A 125 -6.58 8.65 9.37
N SER A 126 -7.27 7.68 8.77
CA SER A 126 -6.74 6.84 7.70
C SER A 126 -6.30 7.67 6.49
N LEU A 127 -7.10 8.65 6.07
CA LEU A 127 -6.74 9.54 4.96
C LEU A 127 -5.51 10.41 5.26
N VAL A 128 -5.34 10.88 6.50
CA VAL A 128 -4.13 11.60 6.93
C VAL A 128 -2.90 10.69 6.83
N PHE A 129 -3.00 9.43 7.27
CA PHE A 129 -1.92 8.46 7.15
C PHE A 129 -1.57 8.16 5.69
N VAL A 130 -2.56 8.01 4.81
CA VAL A 130 -2.31 7.82 3.37
C VAL A 130 -1.63 9.03 2.75
N ALA A 131 -2.03 10.25 3.13
CA ALA A 131 -1.38 11.46 2.66
C ALA A 131 0.08 11.52 3.11
N ALA A 132 0.36 11.19 4.37
CA ALA A 132 1.72 11.15 4.91
C ALA A 132 2.58 10.07 4.23
N MET A 133 2.03 8.87 4.04
CA MET A 133 2.66 7.79 3.27
C MET A 133 2.95 8.24 1.83
N GLY A 134 1.99 8.89 1.16
CA GLY A 134 2.19 9.44 -0.18
C GLY A 134 3.34 10.43 -0.25
N VAL A 135 3.47 11.32 0.74
CA VAL A 135 4.61 12.24 0.86
C VAL A 135 5.93 11.48 1.05
N LEU A 136 5.96 10.45 1.90
CA LEU A 136 7.14 9.60 2.11
C LEU A 136 7.53 8.83 0.84
N LEU A 137 6.56 8.28 0.12
CA LEU A 137 6.74 7.53 -1.12
C LEU A 137 7.29 8.41 -2.23
N VAL A 138 6.65 9.57 -2.45
CA VAL A 138 7.13 10.57 -3.41
C VAL A 138 8.55 11.01 -3.06
N SER A 139 8.81 11.29 -1.79
CA SER A 139 10.11 11.81 -1.33
C SER A 139 11.22 10.76 -1.28
N SER A 140 10.89 9.47 -1.31
CA SER A 140 11.88 8.39 -1.29
C SER A 140 12.29 7.93 -2.68
N ILE A 141 11.43 8.05 -3.68
CA ILE A 141 11.68 7.49 -5.01
C ILE A 141 11.83 8.57 -6.10
N ALA A 142 11.17 9.74 -5.98
CA ALA A 142 11.20 10.79 -7.01
C ALA A 142 12.32 11.82 -6.75
N GLU A 143 13.46 11.68 -7.44
CA GLU A 143 14.62 12.57 -7.28
C GLU A 143 14.60 13.82 -8.18
N GLN A 144 13.90 13.78 -9.33
CA GLN A 144 13.86 14.91 -10.26
C GLN A 144 12.49 15.62 -10.27
N PRO A 145 12.47 16.94 -10.56
CA PRO A 145 11.24 17.69 -10.83
C PRO A 145 10.67 17.28 -12.20
N GLY A 146 10.05 16.10 -12.25
CA GLY A 146 9.26 15.60 -13.38
C GLY A 146 7.87 15.15 -12.93
N SER A 147 7.04 14.72 -13.88
CA SER A 147 5.69 14.22 -13.59
C SER A 147 5.74 12.96 -12.73
N ARG A 148 5.26 13.06 -11.48
CA ARG A 148 5.19 11.96 -10.49
C ARG A 148 3.90 11.14 -10.61
N THR A 149 3.22 11.24 -11.75
CA THR A 149 1.91 10.62 -11.97
C THR A 149 1.94 9.09 -11.88
N TRP A 150 3.10 8.48 -12.11
CA TRP A 150 3.30 7.04 -11.98
C TRP A 150 3.08 6.51 -10.55
N LEU A 151 3.10 7.37 -9.52
CA LEU A 151 2.77 7.01 -8.13
C LEU A 151 1.27 7.01 -7.82
N ILE A 152 0.44 7.62 -8.67
CA ILE A 152 -1.01 7.74 -8.45
C ILE A 152 -1.68 6.38 -8.22
N PRO A 153 -1.39 5.31 -9.00
CA PRO A 153 -2.01 4.01 -8.76
C PRO A 153 -1.79 3.47 -7.36
N LEU A 154 -0.58 3.64 -6.81
CA LEU A 154 -0.24 3.18 -5.45
C LEU A 154 -1.02 3.97 -4.38
N ILE A 155 -1.09 5.29 -4.52
CA ILE A 155 -1.78 6.16 -3.57
C ILE A 155 -3.28 5.86 -3.60
N VAL A 156 -3.89 5.79 -4.79
CA VAL A 156 -5.33 5.51 -4.95
C VAL A 156 -5.69 4.14 -4.39
N GLY A 157 -4.88 3.11 -4.69
CA GLY A 157 -5.04 1.79 -4.09
C GLY A 157 -4.98 1.82 -2.57
N THR A 158 -4.03 2.56 -2.01
CA THR A 158 -3.89 2.69 -0.56
C THR A 158 -5.08 3.42 0.06
N VAL A 159 -5.61 4.46 -0.58
CA VAL A 159 -6.84 5.12 -0.11
C VAL A 159 -7.98 4.10 0.00
N VAL A 160 -8.22 3.31 -1.05
CA VAL A 160 -9.34 2.37 -1.06
C VAL A 160 -9.19 1.31 0.02
N VAL A 161 -8.00 0.73 0.19
CA VAL A 161 -7.81 -0.33 1.20
C VAL A 161 -7.91 0.21 2.62
N GLN A 162 -7.43 1.43 2.86
CA GLN A 162 -7.53 2.06 4.18
C GLN A 162 -8.98 2.39 4.54
N LEU A 163 -9.78 2.80 3.55
CA LEU A 163 -11.23 2.95 3.75
C LEU A 163 -11.90 1.60 4.01
N ALA A 164 -11.55 0.56 3.25
CA ALA A 164 -12.11 -0.78 3.42
C ALA A 164 -11.78 -1.36 4.81
N SER A 165 -10.53 -1.22 5.27
CA SER A 165 -10.08 -1.63 6.60
C SER A 165 -10.80 -0.83 7.71
N ALA A 166 -10.86 0.50 7.59
CA ALA A 166 -11.55 1.34 8.59
C ALA A 166 -13.05 1.04 8.71
N LEU A 167 -13.67 0.51 7.65
CA LEU A 167 -15.08 0.12 7.62
C LEU A 167 -15.32 -1.35 8.00
N TRP A 168 -14.27 -2.17 8.14
CA TRP A 168 -14.38 -3.60 8.36
C TRP A 168 -15.22 -3.93 9.60
N TYR A 169 -14.74 -3.61 10.79
CA TYR A 169 -15.48 -3.88 12.03
C TYR A 169 -16.80 -3.11 12.21
N PRO A 170 -16.91 -1.81 11.85
CA PRO A 170 -18.15 -1.09 12.10
C PRO A 170 -19.26 -1.36 11.09
N VAL A 171 -18.95 -1.84 9.87
CA VAL A 171 -19.92 -1.94 8.78
C VAL A 171 -19.98 -3.34 8.15
N ILE A 172 -18.86 -4.06 8.07
CA ILE A 172 -18.74 -5.31 7.30
C ILE A 172 -18.83 -6.55 8.21
N ASP A 173 -17.98 -6.66 9.23
CA ASP A 173 -17.96 -7.77 10.21
C ASP A 173 -19.08 -7.61 11.25
N VAL A 174 -20.32 -7.78 10.80
CA VAL A 174 -21.51 -7.64 11.65
C VAL A 174 -21.67 -8.88 12.53
N GLN A 175 -21.29 -10.06 12.05
CA GLN A 175 -21.34 -11.32 12.79
C GLN A 175 -20.00 -11.65 13.46
N LYS A 176 -19.68 -10.88 14.51
CA LYS A 176 -18.43 -10.98 15.27
C LYS A 176 -17.90 -12.41 15.42
N GLY A 177 -16.75 -12.67 14.80
CA GLY A 177 -15.97 -13.90 15.00
C GLY A 177 -16.34 -15.06 14.09
N CYS A 178 -17.24 -14.85 13.13
CA CYS A 178 -17.53 -15.83 12.08
C CYS A 178 -17.36 -15.20 10.69
N ALA A 179 -16.64 -15.90 9.82
CA ALA A 179 -16.51 -15.51 8.42
C ALA A 179 -17.78 -15.84 7.62
N GLY A 180 -18.01 -15.09 6.54
CA GLY A 180 -19.17 -15.20 5.64
C GLY A 180 -19.93 -13.88 5.43
N ASP A 181 -19.37 -12.75 5.87
CA ASP A 181 -19.96 -11.43 5.67
C ASP A 181 -19.71 -10.90 4.24
N ILE A 182 -18.65 -11.36 3.57
CA ILE A 182 -18.39 -11.06 2.16
C ILE A 182 -18.92 -12.19 1.28
N SER A 183 -19.76 -11.82 0.30
CA SER A 183 -20.35 -12.80 -0.63
C SER A 183 -19.28 -13.55 -1.44
N SER A 184 -19.50 -14.85 -1.68
CA SER A 184 -18.65 -15.63 -2.59
C SER A 184 -18.69 -15.09 -4.04
N ALA A 185 -19.80 -14.45 -4.42
CA ALA A 185 -19.93 -13.75 -5.71
C ALA A 185 -18.89 -12.63 -5.86
N TYR A 186 -18.64 -11.84 -4.81
CA TYR A 186 -17.58 -10.83 -4.82
C TYR A 186 -16.22 -11.45 -5.15
N PHE A 187 -15.84 -12.54 -4.48
CA PHE A 187 -14.55 -13.20 -4.73
C PHE A 187 -14.50 -13.82 -6.14
N SER A 188 -15.61 -14.36 -6.63
CA SER A 188 -15.73 -14.87 -8.00
C SER A 188 -15.49 -13.75 -9.01
N ASP A 189 -16.15 -12.61 -8.84
CA ASP A 189 -15.99 -11.46 -9.72
C ASP A 189 -14.56 -10.91 -9.64
N MET A 190 -13.98 -10.83 -8.44
CA MET A 190 -12.60 -10.38 -8.26
C MET A 190 -11.60 -11.28 -8.97
N THR A 191 -11.73 -12.61 -8.89
CA THR A 191 -10.81 -13.52 -9.61
C THR A 191 -10.85 -13.29 -11.13
N ASN A 192 -12.05 -13.17 -11.70
CA ASN A 192 -12.21 -12.92 -13.13
C ASN A 192 -11.70 -11.54 -13.55
N ILE A 193 -12.05 -10.48 -12.81
CA ILE A 193 -11.66 -9.11 -13.14
C ILE A 193 -10.14 -8.93 -12.98
N ILE A 194 -9.55 -9.44 -11.88
CA ILE A 194 -8.10 -9.35 -11.66
C ILE A 194 -7.33 -10.08 -12.77
N ALA A 195 -7.78 -11.26 -13.19
CA ALA A 195 -7.17 -11.99 -14.31
C ALA A 195 -7.19 -11.17 -15.61
N VAL A 196 -8.32 -10.52 -15.93
CA VAL A 196 -8.44 -9.63 -17.09
C VAL A 196 -7.48 -8.44 -16.97
N VAL A 197 -7.45 -7.77 -15.81
CA VAL A 197 -6.56 -6.63 -15.57
C VAL A 197 -5.09 -7.04 -15.65
N LEU A 198 -4.72 -8.22 -15.14
CA LEU A 198 -3.38 -8.80 -15.31
C LEU A 198 -2.99 -8.97 -16.77
N LEU A 199 -3.89 -9.52 -17.59
CA LEU A 199 -3.66 -9.67 -19.03
C LEU A 199 -3.53 -8.31 -19.71
N THR A 200 -4.42 -7.35 -19.42
CA THR A 200 -4.35 -5.99 -19.98
C THR A 200 -3.05 -5.30 -19.60
N VAL A 201 -2.69 -5.29 -18.31
CA VAL A 201 -1.42 -4.72 -17.84
C VAL A 201 -0.24 -5.44 -18.50
N GLY A 202 -0.28 -6.76 -18.65
CA GLY A 202 0.77 -7.54 -19.33
C GLY A 202 0.95 -7.15 -20.79
N VAL A 203 -0.15 -6.98 -21.54
CA VAL A 203 -0.14 -6.54 -22.94
C VAL A 203 0.38 -5.11 -23.07
N GLU A 204 -0.15 -4.19 -22.27
CA GLU A 204 0.28 -2.78 -22.26
C GLU A 204 1.74 -2.66 -21.85
N LEU A 205 2.20 -3.43 -20.87
CA LEU A 205 3.62 -3.42 -20.49
C LEU A 205 4.52 -4.01 -21.57
N ALA A 206 4.06 -5.03 -22.29
CA ALA A 206 4.82 -5.58 -23.41
C ALA A 206 4.86 -4.60 -24.60
N TYR A 207 3.84 -3.78 -24.78
CA TYR A 207 3.81 -2.69 -25.76
C TYR A 207 4.73 -1.54 -25.32
N VAL A 208 4.56 -1.03 -24.10
CA VAL A 208 5.37 0.05 -23.50
C VAL A 208 6.83 -0.35 -23.42
N ARG A 209 7.19 -1.59 -23.05
CA ARG A 209 8.59 -2.04 -23.09
C ARG A 209 9.18 -2.02 -24.50
N ARG A 210 8.37 -2.31 -25.54
CA ARG A 210 8.84 -2.31 -26.93
C ARG A 210 8.99 -0.90 -27.50
N VAL A 211 8.12 0.02 -27.11
CA VAL A 211 8.10 1.41 -27.61
C VAL A 211 8.97 2.35 -26.75
N ALA A 212 9.02 2.15 -25.44
CA ALA A 212 9.64 3.04 -24.46
C ALA A 212 11.01 2.55 -23.96
N ASN A 213 11.82 1.90 -24.82
CA ASN A 213 13.21 1.52 -24.52
C ASN A 213 14.11 2.70 -24.06
N ALA A 214 13.61 3.95 -24.05
CA ALA A 214 14.27 5.16 -23.60
C ALA A 214 13.82 5.71 -22.23
N ALA A 215 12.88 5.08 -21.50
CA ALA A 215 12.36 5.62 -20.23
C ALA A 215 13.12 5.16 -18.95
N ASP A 216 13.25 6.08 -17.99
CA ASP A 216 13.93 5.95 -16.67
C ASP A 216 13.56 4.61 -15.96
N PRO A 217 14.54 3.81 -15.47
CA PRO A 217 14.29 2.52 -14.80
C PRO A 217 13.28 2.56 -13.66
N ARG A 218 13.15 3.71 -12.97
CA ARG A 218 12.21 3.86 -11.84
C ARG A 218 10.75 3.78 -12.27
N HIS A 219 10.43 4.13 -13.52
CA HIS A 219 9.08 4.00 -14.08
C HIS A 219 8.63 2.54 -14.25
N ARG A 220 9.56 1.58 -14.15
CA ARG A 220 9.25 0.14 -14.21
C ARG A 220 8.81 -0.43 -12.86
N VAL A 221 9.05 0.30 -11.74
CA VAL A 221 8.79 -0.20 -10.38
C VAL A 221 7.28 -0.40 -10.17
N VAL A 222 6.46 0.60 -10.51
CA VAL A 222 5.00 0.51 -10.30
C VAL A 222 4.38 -0.63 -11.09
N PRO A 223 4.62 -0.79 -12.40
CA PRO A 223 4.04 -1.91 -13.12
C PRO A 223 4.49 -3.29 -12.63
N ILE A 224 5.77 -3.44 -12.23
CA ILE A 224 6.24 -4.70 -11.63
C ILE A 224 5.49 -4.97 -10.32
N PHE A 225 5.38 -3.96 -9.46
CA PHE A 225 4.62 -4.06 -8.21
C PHE A 225 3.15 -4.39 -8.47
N THR A 226 2.50 -3.70 -9.41
CA THR A 226 1.10 -3.93 -9.79
C THR A 226 0.87 -5.38 -10.20
N VAL A 227 1.72 -5.95 -11.08
CA VAL A 227 1.57 -7.35 -11.48
C VAL A 227 1.73 -8.29 -10.29
N LEU A 228 2.77 -8.09 -9.46
CA LEU A 228 2.98 -8.92 -8.27
C LEU A 228 1.78 -8.86 -7.31
N TRP A 229 1.25 -7.66 -7.10
CA TRP A 229 0.15 -7.43 -6.16
C TRP A 229 -1.19 -7.96 -6.69
N LEU A 230 -1.45 -7.82 -7.98
CA LEU A 230 -2.57 -8.45 -8.66
C LEU A 230 -2.52 -9.98 -8.53
N CYS A 231 -1.35 -10.61 -8.71
CA CYS A 231 -1.21 -12.06 -8.50
C CYS A 231 -1.53 -12.47 -7.06
N VAL A 232 -1.08 -11.70 -6.06
CA VAL A 232 -1.39 -11.98 -4.65
C VAL A 232 -2.89 -11.85 -4.38
N GLY A 233 -3.52 -10.76 -4.86
CA GLY A 233 -4.96 -10.55 -4.73
C GLY A 233 -5.79 -11.64 -5.42
N GLU A 234 -5.35 -12.08 -6.60
CA GLU A 234 -5.98 -13.17 -7.35
C GLU A 234 -5.94 -14.48 -6.55
N VAL A 235 -4.76 -14.87 -6.06
CA VAL A 235 -4.60 -16.09 -5.25
C VAL A 235 -5.49 -16.05 -4.02
N LEU A 236 -5.52 -14.91 -3.30
CA LEU A 236 -6.37 -14.79 -2.11
C LEU A 236 -7.87 -14.87 -2.44
N ALA A 237 -8.31 -14.21 -3.51
CA ALA A 237 -9.70 -14.31 -3.97
C ALA A 237 -10.05 -15.76 -4.36
N PHE A 238 -9.17 -16.47 -5.08
CA PHE A 238 -9.37 -17.88 -5.41
C PHE A 238 -9.49 -18.77 -4.18
N THR A 239 -8.67 -18.54 -3.15
CA THR A 239 -8.73 -19.35 -1.92
C THR A 239 -10.05 -19.19 -1.15
N MET A 240 -10.75 -18.06 -1.32
CA MET A 240 -12.10 -17.88 -0.77
C MET A 240 -13.16 -18.67 -1.54
N LEU A 241 -13.01 -18.83 -2.86
CA LEU A 241 -13.94 -19.64 -3.67
C LEU A 241 -13.92 -21.12 -3.29
N VAL A 242 -12.75 -21.67 -3.00
CA VAL A 242 -12.61 -23.06 -2.52
C VAL A 242 -13.36 -23.30 -1.20
N LYS A 243 -13.58 -22.23 -0.42
CA LYS A 243 -14.24 -22.29 0.89
C LYS A 243 -15.74 -21.93 0.82
N ALA A 244 -16.24 -21.42 -0.30
CA ALA A 244 -17.59 -20.84 -0.40
C ALA A 244 -18.72 -21.83 -0.07
N ASP A 245 -18.56 -23.11 -0.39
CA ASP A 245 -19.61 -24.13 -0.20
C ASP A 245 -19.65 -24.70 1.24
N MET A 246 -18.79 -24.23 2.13
CA MET A 246 -18.60 -24.81 3.47
C MET A 246 -19.42 -24.12 4.57
N GLY A 247 -20.27 -23.15 4.20
CA GLY A 247 -21.06 -22.34 5.13
C GLY A 247 -20.22 -21.38 5.98
N PRO A 248 -20.85 -20.66 6.93
CA PRO A 248 -20.13 -19.75 7.84
C PRO A 248 -19.07 -20.52 8.64
N ARG A 249 -17.84 -20.00 8.65
CA ARG A 249 -16.73 -20.59 9.40
C ARG A 249 -16.33 -19.68 10.53
N CYS A 250 -16.51 -20.16 11.74
CA CYS A 250 -16.11 -19.41 12.92
C CYS A 250 -14.66 -19.69 13.28
N GLY A 251 -14.00 -18.68 13.86
CA GLY A 251 -12.65 -18.78 14.34
C GLY A 251 -11.67 -17.87 13.61
N LEU A 252 -10.55 -17.61 14.29
CA LEU A 252 -9.59 -16.58 13.93
C LEU A 252 -9.08 -16.71 12.50
N ALA A 253 -8.66 -17.91 12.10
CA ALA A 253 -8.10 -18.16 10.77
C ALA A 253 -9.12 -17.96 9.65
N ALA A 254 -10.42 -18.17 9.90
CA ALA A 254 -11.45 -17.95 8.90
C ALA A 254 -11.71 -16.45 8.70
N VAL A 255 -11.89 -15.72 9.81
CA VAL A 255 -12.15 -14.27 9.80
C VAL A 255 -10.98 -13.51 9.18
N TRP A 256 -9.74 -13.79 9.63
CA TRP A 256 -8.56 -13.13 9.08
C TRP A 256 -8.33 -13.44 7.61
N HIS A 257 -8.67 -14.65 7.17
CA HIS A 257 -8.52 -15.00 5.76
C HIS A 257 -9.54 -14.28 4.88
N GLU A 258 -10.81 -14.19 5.30
CA GLU A 258 -11.82 -13.42 4.57
C GLU A 258 -11.46 -11.93 4.54
N TYR A 259 -11.10 -11.36 5.69
CA TYR A 259 -10.61 -9.99 5.79
C TYR A 259 -9.46 -9.72 4.83
N SER A 260 -8.38 -10.51 4.94
CA SER A 260 -7.17 -10.36 4.15
C SER A 260 -7.45 -10.52 2.66
N ALA A 261 -8.26 -11.52 2.29
CA ALA A 261 -8.64 -11.71 0.90
C ALA A 261 -9.41 -10.51 0.35
N PHE A 262 -10.38 -9.99 1.11
CA PHE A 262 -11.18 -8.84 0.72
C PHE A 262 -10.33 -7.58 0.54
N VAL A 263 -9.56 -7.18 1.55
CA VAL A 263 -8.79 -5.94 1.51
C VAL A 263 -7.66 -6.00 0.47
N VAL A 264 -6.96 -7.13 0.35
CA VAL A 264 -5.87 -7.29 -0.62
C VAL A 264 -6.41 -7.36 -2.05
N SER A 265 -7.50 -8.10 -2.32
CA SER A 265 -8.08 -8.15 -3.67
C SER A 265 -8.61 -6.78 -4.10
N ALA A 266 -9.27 -6.05 -3.20
CA ALA A 266 -9.74 -4.69 -3.46
C ALA A 266 -8.58 -3.73 -3.77
N GLN A 267 -7.53 -3.74 -2.95
CA GLN A 267 -6.35 -2.90 -3.17
C GLN A 267 -5.68 -3.22 -4.50
N ALA A 268 -5.46 -4.52 -4.77
CA ALA A 268 -4.79 -5.00 -5.97
C ALA A 268 -5.53 -4.60 -7.24
N LEU A 269 -6.85 -4.80 -7.27
CA LEU A 269 -7.68 -4.42 -8.41
C LEU A 269 -7.61 -2.91 -8.68
N VAL A 270 -7.74 -2.07 -7.65
CA VAL A 270 -7.71 -0.62 -7.81
C VAL A 270 -6.35 -0.13 -8.30
N ILE A 271 -5.26 -0.70 -7.77
CA ILE A 271 -3.90 -0.40 -8.26
C ILE A 271 -3.79 -0.82 -9.72
N GLY A 272 -4.27 -2.01 -10.08
CA GLY A 272 -4.28 -2.51 -11.46
C GLY A 272 -5.00 -1.60 -12.43
N LEU A 273 -6.27 -1.27 -12.14
CA LEU A 273 -7.10 -0.40 -12.98
C LEU A 273 -6.50 1.00 -13.13
N THR A 274 -6.03 1.59 -12.02
CA THR A 274 -5.42 2.92 -12.05
C THR A 274 -4.08 2.89 -12.80
N THR A 275 -3.34 1.77 -12.73
CA THR A 275 -2.12 1.58 -13.54
C THR A 275 -2.44 1.54 -15.02
N VAL A 276 -3.49 0.81 -15.45
CA VAL A 276 -3.93 0.81 -16.86
C VAL A 276 -4.30 2.21 -17.31
N LEU A 277 -5.14 2.93 -16.55
CA LEU A 277 -5.52 4.31 -16.87
C LEU A 277 -4.30 5.23 -16.98
N TRP A 278 -3.36 5.11 -16.04
CA TRP A 278 -2.13 5.88 -16.07
C TRP A 278 -1.32 5.59 -17.35
N LEU A 279 -1.12 4.32 -17.70
CA LEU A 279 -0.40 3.92 -18.92
C LEU A 279 -1.06 4.51 -20.17
N LEU A 280 -2.39 4.43 -20.27
CA LEU A 280 -3.15 4.97 -21.41
C LEU A 280 -2.98 6.49 -21.55
N VAL A 281 -3.12 7.25 -20.46
CA VAL A 281 -2.98 8.72 -20.49
C VAL A 281 -1.55 9.14 -20.81
N THR A 282 -0.55 8.40 -20.31
CA THR A 282 0.85 8.73 -20.59
C THR A 282 1.30 8.40 -22.02
N ASP A 283 0.66 7.45 -22.71
CA ASP A 283 0.98 7.13 -24.11
C ASP A 283 0.50 8.25 -25.06
N GLU A 284 -0.64 8.88 -24.79
CA GLU A 284 -1.16 9.98 -25.62
C GLU A 284 -0.28 11.23 -25.57
N GLY A 285 0.34 11.52 -24.42
CA GLY A 285 1.20 12.69 -24.23
C GLY A 285 2.53 12.64 -24.99
N ASN A 286 2.92 11.47 -25.53
CA ASN A 286 4.19 11.27 -26.24
C ASN A 286 4.02 11.22 -27.77
N LYS A 287 2.79 11.46 -28.28
CA LYS A 287 2.43 11.43 -29.71
C LYS A 287 2.29 12.83 -30.35
N ILE A 288 2.82 13.89 -29.73
CA ILE A 288 2.85 15.26 -30.27
C ILE A 288 4.28 15.73 -30.47
#